data_AF-A0A1Y1K610-F1
#
_entry.id   AF-A0A1Y1K610-F1
#
_cell.length_a   1.000
_cell.length_b   1.000
_cell.length_c   1.000
_cell.angle_alpha   90.00
_cell.angle_beta   90.00
_cell.angle_gamma   90.00
#
_symmetry.space_group_name_H-M   'P 1'
#
loop_
_entity.id
_entity.type
_entity.pdbx_description
1 polymer ?
#
loop_
_entity_poly.entity_id
_entity_poly.type
_entity_poly.pdbx_seq_one_letter_code
_entity_poly.pdbx_strand_id
1 'polypeptide(L)'
;TSIHEAHRALELLEDYHSKLTKPQDKQLRLAIERVIRIFKSRLFQALLDIQEFYELTLLDETKSIQQKTAETIRIANKWETSDGPIATPFASNDTGPDICGP
;
A
#
# COMPACT_ATOMS: atom_id res chain seq x y z
N THR A 1 -5.09 11.08 10.54
CA THR A 1 -4.71 9.79 11.15
C THR A 1 -3.28 9.91 11.60
N SER A 2 -3.03 9.88 12.91
CA SER A 2 -1.68 10.10 13.45
C SER A 2 -0.78 8.91 13.08
N ILE A 3 0.50 9.13 12.77
CA ILE A 3 1.47 8.06 12.45
C ILE A 3 1.48 6.97 13.54
N HIS A 4 1.17 7.33 14.78
CA HIS A 4 0.98 6.40 15.90
C HIS A 4 -0.18 5.42 15.69
N GLU A 5 -1.28 5.85 15.07
CA GLU A 5 -2.44 5.00 14.78
C GLU A 5 -2.14 4.01 13.65
N ALA A 6 -1.36 4.42 12.65
CA ALA A 6 -0.96 3.57 11.53
C ALA A 6 -0.03 2.43 11.98
N HIS A 7 0.97 2.74 12.82
CA HIS A 7 1.84 1.72 13.41
C HIS A 7 1.05 0.74 14.29
N ARG A 8 0.15 1.26 15.13
CA ARG A 8 -0.72 0.45 15.98
C ARG A 8 -1.62 -0.49 15.19
N ALA A 9 -2.11 -0.08 14.02
CA ALA A 9 -2.95 -0.93 13.17
C ALA A 9 -2.19 -2.17 12.65
N LEU A 10 -0.93 -2.00 12.24
CA LEU A 10 -0.09 -3.12 11.78
C LEU A 10 0.29 -4.04 12.95
N GLU A 11 0.66 -3.46 14.09
CA GLU A 11 0.98 -4.20 15.33
C GLU A 11 -0.18 -5.09 15.76
N LEU A 12 -1.41 -4.57 15.76
CA LEU A 12 -2.61 -5.36 16.09
C LEU A 12 -2.81 -6.55 15.15
N LEU A 13 -2.51 -6.39 13.87
CA LEU A 13 -2.64 -7.46 12.87
C LEU A 13 -1.56 -8.54 13.06
N GLU A 14 -0.33 -8.13 13.37
CA GLU A 14 0.79 -9.03 13.70
C GLU A 14 0.52 -9.79 15.01
N ASP A 15 -0.03 -9.12 16.02
CA ASP A 15 -0.45 -9.73 17.29
C ASP A 15 -1.59 -10.73 17.10
N TYR A 16 -2.55 -10.45 16.23
CA TYR A 16 -3.60 -11.40 15.92
C TYR A 16 -3.04 -12.61 15.17
N HIS A 17 -2.15 -12.39 14.20
CA HIS A 17 -1.47 -13.45 13.47
C HIS A 17 -0.68 -14.39 14.40
N SER A 18 0.02 -13.85 15.40
CA SER A 18 0.82 -14.65 16.36
C SER A 18 -0.05 -15.53 17.27
N LYS A 19 -1.29 -15.12 17.54
CA LYS A 19 -2.27 -15.88 18.35
C LYS A 19 -2.88 -17.07 17.61
N LEU A 20 -2.80 -17.13 16.27
CA LEU A 20 -3.30 -18.24 15.46
C LEU A 20 -2.34 -19.44 15.48
N THR A 21 -2.39 -20.21 16.57
CA THR A 21 -1.51 -21.37 16.78
C THR A 21 -2.16 -22.71 16.47
N LYS A 22 -3.50 -22.76 16.33
CA LYS A 22 -4.22 -24.02 16.12
C LYS A 22 -4.11 -24.49 14.67
N PRO A 23 -4.08 -25.81 14.40
CA PRO A 23 -3.98 -26.34 13.03
C PRO A 23 -5.09 -25.85 12.09
N GLN A 24 -6.32 -25.68 12.60
CA GLN A 24 -7.46 -25.18 11.84
C GLN A 24 -7.31 -23.72 11.38
N ASP A 25 -6.48 -22.93 12.06
CA ASP A 25 -6.31 -21.50 11.77
C ASP A 25 -5.26 -21.26 10.67
N LYS A 26 -4.63 -22.32 10.16
CA LYS A 26 -3.49 -22.24 9.21
C LYS A 26 -3.79 -21.40 7.98
N GLN A 27 -4.96 -21.56 7.37
CA GLN A 27 -5.35 -20.81 6.17
C GLN A 27 -5.49 -19.31 6.47
N LEU A 28 -6.15 -18.96 7.58
CA LEU A 28 -6.30 -17.57 8.01
C LEU A 28 -4.94 -16.94 8.34
N ARG A 29 -4.07 -17.69 9.03
CA ARG A 29 -2.71 -17.25 9.35
C ARG A 29 -1.93 -16.89 8.07
N LEU A 30 -1.95 -17.76 7.07
CA LEU A 30 -1.28 -17.51 5.79
C LEU A 30 -1.88 -16.32 5.03
N ALA A 31 -3.21 -16.16 5.07
CA ALA A 31 -3.87 -15.01 4.46
C ALA A 31 -3.46 -13.68 5.11
N ILE A 32 -3.41 -13.64 6.44
CA ILE A 32 -2.98 -12.46 7.19
C ILE A 32 -1.50 -12.17 6.95
N GLU A 33 -0.64 -13.19 6.96
CA GLU A 33 0.78 -13.03 6.64
C GLU A 33 0.97 -12.40 5.25
N ARG A 34 0.18 -12.83 4.27
CA ARG A 34 0.19 -12.25 2.92
C ARG A 34 -0.21 -10.77 2.93
N VAL A 35 -1.25 -10.39 3.67
CA VAL A 35 -1.68 -8.99 3.80
C VAL A 35 -0.56 -8.15 4.42
N ILE A 36 0.04 -8.59 5.53
CA ILE A 36 1.16 -7.91 6.20
C ILE A 36 2.32 -7.73 5.22
N ARG A 37 2.68 -8.78 4.47
CA ARG A 37 3.78 -8.75 3.50
C ARG A 37 3.53 -7.76 2.37
N ILE A 38 2.34 -7.77 1.78
CA ILE A 38 1.96 -6.84 0.71
C ILE A 38 2.00 -5.40 1.23
N PHE A 39 1.43 -5.17 2.41
CA PHE A 39 1.42 -3.84 3.03
C PHE A 39 2.84 -3.31 3.26
N LYS A 40 3.72 -4.11 3.89
CA LYS A 40 5.12 -3.74 4.12
C LYS A 40 5.87 -3.46 2.81
N SER A 41 5.65 -4.28 1.78
CA SER A 41 6.26 -4.07 0.46
C SER A 41 5.83 -2.73 -0.14
N ARG A 42 4.54 -2.40 -0.09
CA ARG A 42 4.02 -1.12 -0.62
C ARG A 42 4.52 0.08 0.19
N LEU A 43 4.59 -0.05 1.52
CA LEU A 43 5.18 0.99 2.37
C LEU A 43 6.65 1.23 2.01
N PHE A 44 7.43 0.17 1.85
CA PHE A 44 8.83 0.29 1.47
C PHE A 44 9.00 0.92 0.09
N GLN A 45 8.18 0.54 -0.89
CA GLN A 45 8.18 1.19 -2.21
C GLN A 45 7.83 2.68 -2.12
N ALA A 46 6.80 3.05 -1.35
CA ALA A 46 6.45 4.46 -1.15
C ALA A 46 7.59 5.26 -0.50
N LEU A 47 8.32 4.66 0.44
CA LEU A 47 9.49 5.28 1.06
C LEU A 47 10.65 5.42 0.08
N LEU A 48 10.89 4.42 -0.77
CA LEU A 48 11.89 4.50 -1.84
C LEU A 48 11.55 5.59 -2.85
N ASP A 49 10.29 5.70 -3.27
CA ASP A 49 9.84 6.75 -4.19
C ASP A 49 10.10 8.16 -3.61
N ILE A 50 9.87 8.36 -2.30
CA ILE A 50 10.19 9.61 -1.61
C ILE A 50 11.71 9.85 -1.59
N GLN A 51 12.49 8.83 -1.28
CA GLN A 51 13.95 8.93 -1.23
C GLN A 51 14.54 9.26 -2.61
N GLU A 52 14.10 8.57 -3.66
CA GLU A 52 14.51 8.81 -5.05
C GLU A 52 14.17 10.24 -5.47
N PHE A 53 12.96 10.71 -5.16
CA PHE A 53 12.58 12.11 -5.42
C PHE A 53 13.49 13.11 -4.69
N TYR A 54 13.78 12.86 -3.41
CA TYR A 54 14.66 13.71 -2.62
C TYR A 54 16.07 13.79 -3.24
N GLU A 55 16.64 12.65 -3.64
CA GLU A 55 17.98 12.57 -4.23
C GLU A 55 18.04 13.17 -5.64
N LEU A 56 17.10 12.83 -6.52
CA LEU A 56 17.13 13.26 -7.93
C LEU A 56 16.59 14.67 -8.17
N THR A 57 15.77 15.20 -7.26
CA THR A 57 15.16 16.54 -7.43
C THR A 57 15.69 17.53 -6.40
N LEU A 58 15.59 17.20 -5.12
CA LEU A 58 15.87 18.18 -4.07
C LEU A 58 17.37 18.36 -3.81
N LEU A 59 18.15 17.29 -3.86
CA LEU A 59 19.61 17.35 -3.70
C LEU A 59 20.37 17.77 -4.97
N ASP A 60 19.73 17.78 -6.14
CA ASP A 60 20.39 18.20 -7.38
C ASP A 60 20.64 19.72 -7.37
N GLU A 61 21.90 20.13 -7.20
CA GLU A 61 22.32 21.53 -7.17
C GLU A 61 22.27 22.22 -8.55
N THR A 62 22.20 21.44 -9.63
CA THR A 62 22.13 21.98 -11.00
C THR A 62 20.72 22.47 -11.37
N LYS A 63 19.70 22.00 -10.64
CA LYS A 63 18.30 22.40 -10.84
C LYS A 63 17.99 23.72 -10.14
N SER A 64 17.33 24.63 -10.86
CA SER A 64 16.81 25.85 -10.25
C SER A 64 15.67 25.56 -9.27
N ILE A 65 15.42 26.48 -8.35
CA ILE A 65 14.28 26.36 -7.42
C ILE A 65 12.97 26.19 -8.19
N GLN A 66 12.78 26.89 -9.30
CA GLN A 66 11.57 26.79 -10.13
C GLN A 66 11.39 25.38 -10.72
N GLN A 67 12.48 24.76 -11.18
CA GLN A 67 12.45 23.38 -11.67
C GLN A 67 12.10 22.40 -10.55
N LYS A 68 12.76 22.53 -9.38
CA LYS A 68 12.46 21.70 -8.20
C LYS A 68 10.99 21.83 -7.80
N THR A 69 10.45 23.04 -7.77
CA THR A 69 9.03 23.29 -7.46
C THR A 69 8.11 22.61 -8.48
N ALA A 70 8.37 22.75 -9.78
CA ALA A 70 7.55 22.13 -10.82
C ALA A 70 7.55 20.59 -10.72
N GLU A 71 8.72 19.98 -10.50
CA GLU A 71 8.85 18.53 -10.32
C GLU A 71 8.15 18.04 -9.05
N THR A 72 8.23 18.81 -7.96
CA THR A 72 7.54 18.52 -6.68
C THR A 72 6.03 18.53 -6.85
N ILE A 73 5.47 19.53 -7.55
CA ILE A 73 4.04 19.60 -7.84
C ILE A 73 3.61 18.39 -8.70
N ARG A 74 4.42 18.04 -9.71
CA ARG A 74 4.12 16.91 -10.60
C ARG A 74 4.05 15.58 -9.84
N ILE A 75 4.99 15.30 -8.93
CA ILE A 75 4.99 14.06 -8.17
C ILE A 75 3.84 14.02 -7.14
N ALA A 76 3.48 15.16 -6.53
CA ALA A 76 2.32 15.26 -5.67
C ALA A 76 1.03 14.89 -6.41
N ASN A 77 0.78 15.51 -7.57
CA ASN A 77 -0.39 15.21 -8.41
C ASN A 77 -0.43 13.72 -8.83
N LYS A 78 0.72 13.13 -9.14
CA LYS A 78 0.84 11.70 -9.48
C LYS A 78 0.40 10.81 -8.31
N TRP A 79 0.83 11.13 -7.10
CA TRP A 79 0.45 10.37 -5.90
C TRP A 79 -1.03 10.53 -5.54
N GLU A 80 -1.61 11.70 -5.79
CA GLU A 80 -3.05 11.94 -5.60
C GLU A 80 -3.92 11.16 -6.60
N THR A 81 -3.42 10.94 -7.82
CA THR A 81 -4.15 10.21 -8.88
C THR A 81 -3.96 8.69 -8.80
N SER A 82 -2.94 8.22 -8.08
CA SER A 82 -2.71 6.79 -7.90
C SER A 82 -3.68 6.28 -6.81
N ASP A 83 -4.65 5.44 -7.20
CA ASP A 83 -5.61 4.83 -6.27
C ASP A 83 -4.90 4.32 -5.01
N GLY A 84 -5.42 4.72 -3.84
CA GLY A 84 -4.78 4.57 -2.55
C GLY A 84 -4.34 3.14 -2.18
N PRO A 85 -3.72 2.96 -1.00
CA PRO A 85 -2.91 1.78 -0.67
C PRO A 85 -3.62 0.42 -0.70
N ILE A 86 -4.95 0.36 -0.86
CA ILE A 86 -5.74 -0.88 -0.86
C ILE A 86 -6.78 -0.85 -1.99
N ALA A 87 -6.36 -1.04 -3.24
CA ALA A 87 -7.24 -1.66 -4.22
C ALA A 87 -7.56 -3.08 -3.73
N THR A 88 -8.78 -3.29 -3.24
CA THR A 88 -9.29 -4.60 -2.80
C THR A 88 -9.24 -5.59 -3.96
N PRO A 89 -8.52 -6.72 -3.87
CA PRO A 89 -8.59 -7.77 -4.89
C PRO A 89 -9.92 -8.54 -4.86
N PHE A 90 -10.83 -8.21 -3.95
CA PHE A 90 -12.00 -9.03 -3.63
C PHE A 90 -13.29 -8.63 -4.37
N ALA A 91 -13.26 -7.61 -5.23
CA ALA A 91 -14.41 -7.21 -6.03
C ALA A 91 -14.30 -7.70 -7.48
N SER A 92 -14.05 -9.00 -7.69
CA SER A 92 -14.19 -9.65 -9.01
C SER A 92 -14.45 -11.15 -8.87
N ASN A 93 -15.44 -11.53 -8.05
CA ASN A 93 -16.16 -12.78 -8.29
C ASN A 93 -17.53 -12.39 -8.84
N ASP A 94 -17.54 -12.20 -10.16
CA ASP A 94 -18.74 -12.07 -10.99
C ASP A 94 -19.44 -13.44 -10.97
N THR A 95 -20.40 -13.61 -10.07
CA THR A 95 -21.35 -14.73 -10.09
C THR A 95 -22.71 -14.20 -10.53
N GLY A 96 -22.94 -14.28 -11.84
CA GLY A 96 -24.21 -14.05 -12.54
C GLY A 96 -23.96 -13.81 -14.03
N PRO A 97 -24.72 -14.42 -14.96
CA PRO A 97 -26.16 -14.51 -14.85
C PRO A 97 -26.74 -15.93 -15.02
N ASP A 98 -27.79 -16.20 -14.24
CA ASP A 98 -28.86 -17.12 -14.61
C ASP A 98 -29.44 -16.71 -15.98
N ILE A 99 -29.18 -17.50 -17.02
CA ILE A 99 -30.06 -17.60 -18.19
C ILE A 99 -30.01 -19.05 -18.68
N CYS A 100 -30.87 -19.91 -18.14
CA CYS A 100 -31.28 -21.14 -18.81
C CYS A 100 -32.76 -20.98 -19.19
N GLY A 101 -33.00 -20.75 -20.47
CA GLY A 101 -34.24 -21.09 -21.15
C GLY A 101 -33.90 -21.97 -22.36
N PRO A 102 -34.89 -22.48 -23.10
CA PRO A 102 -36.34 -22.35 -22.93
C PRO A 102 -36.99 -23.49 -22.14
#